data_AF-A0A821FK15-F1
#
_entry.id   AF-A0A821FK15-F1
#
_cell.length_a   1.000
_cell.length_b   1.000
_cell.length_c   1.000
_cell.angle_alpha   90.00
_cell.angle_beta   90.00
_cell.angle_gamma   90.00
#
_symmetry.space_group_name_H-M   'P 1'
#
loop_
_entity.id
_entity.type
_entity.pdbx_description
1 polymer ?
#
loop_
_entity_poly.entity_id
_entity_poly.type
_entity_poly.pdbx_seq_one_letter_code
_entity_poly.pdbx_strand_id
1 'polypeptide(L)'
;QKIALVGTSGCGKSTTIQLIERFYGVNMGRLLIDSKDIRSLNLQSYRSQIAVVSQQPVLFDISIRENIAYGDNSRTDISLNEIIQVAKDANIHDFIQLLPNVSDYFFCYDKESIIFL
;
A
#
# COMPACT_ATOMS: atom_id res chain seq x y z
N GLN A 1 -18.90 -4.39 -2.78
CA GLN A 1 -19.27 -4.94 -1.46
C GLN A 1 -18.20 -4.54 -0.45
N LYS A 2 -18.53 -4.30 0.81
CA LYS A 2 -17.55 -4.05 1.89
C LYS A 2 -17.67 -5.17 2.92
N ILE A 3 -16.53 -5.69 3.39
CA ILE A 3 -16.47 -6.79 4.36
C ILE A 3 -15.64 -6.29 5.54
N ALA A 4 -16.11 -6.54 6.76
CA ALA A 4 -15.39 -6.24 7.98
C ALA A 4 -14.98 -7.55 8.68
N LEU A 5 -13.71 -7.68 9.04
CA LEU A 5 -13.18 -8.80 9.81
C LEU A 5 -13.00 -8.38 11.27
N VAL A 6 -13.84 -8.91 12.16
CA VAL A 6 -13.90 -8.51 13.58
C VAL A 6 -13.51 -9.68 14.47
N GLY A 7 -12.69 -9.40 15.49
CA GLY A 7 -12.25 -10.38 16.49
C GLY A 7 -11.23 -9.78 17.45
N THR A 8 -10.93 -10.49 18.54
CA THR A 8 -9.99 -10.07 19.58
C THR A 8 -8.56 -9.88 19.04
N SER A 9 -7.70 -9.18 19.79
CA SER A 9 -6.27 -9.10 19.44
C SER A 9 -5.66 -10.51 19.38
N GLY A 10 -4.80 -10.76 18.39
CA GLY A 10 -4.18 -12.07 18.19
C GLY A 10 -5.05 -13.15 17.53
N CYS A 11 -6.31 -12.87 17.18
CA CYS A 11 -7.19 -13.88 16.56
C CYS A 11 -6.90 -14.18 15.07
N GLY A 12 -5.77 -13.70 14.52
CA GLY A 12 -5.34 -13.99 13.14
C GLY A 12 -5.87 -13.05 12.05
N LYS A 13 -6.35 -11.85 12.39
CA LYS A 13 -6.82 -10.87 11.38
C LYS A 13 -5.73 -10.48 10.38
N SER A 14 -4.57 -10.05 10.89
CA SER A 14 -3.42 -9.70 10.04
C SER A 14 -2.90 -10.92 9.28
N THR A 15 -2.90 -12.10 9.91
CA THR A 15 -2.53 -13.36 9.24
C THR A 15 -3.46 -13.68 8.06
N THR A 16 -4.76 -13.38 8.18
CA THR A 16 -5.73 -13.55 7.08
C THR A 16 -5.40 -12.63 5.91
N ILE A 17 -5.06 -11.37 6.18
CA ILE A 17 -4.62 -10.42 5.15
C ILE A 17 -3.33 -10.92 4.49
N GLN A 18 -2.34 -11.38 5.27
CA GLN A 18 -1.08 -11.91 4.75
C GLN A 18 -1.23 -13.18 3.89
N LEU A 19 -2.23 -14.02 4.19
CA LEU A 19 -2.60 -15.17 3.36
C LEU A 19 -3.21 -14.72 2.03
N ILE A 20 -4.08 -13.70 2.06
CA ILE A 20 -4.62 -13.07 0.83
C ILE A 20 -3.47 -12.48 0.03
N GLU A 21 -2.52 -11.77 0.64
CA GLU A 21 -1.34 -11.21 -0.05
C GLU A 21 -0.34 -12.28 -0.54
N ARG A 22 -0.59 -13.58 -0.28
CA ARG A 22 0.30 -14.71 -0.57
C ARG A 22 1.70 -14.55 0.01
N PHE A 23 1.83 -13.91 1.18
CA PHE A 23 3.07 -14.00 1.96
C PHE A 23 3.26 -15.39 2.57
N TYR A 24 2.15 -16.08 2.84
CA TYR A 24 2.14 -17.47 3.31
C TYR A 24 1.22 -18.34 2.43
N GLY A 25 1.51 -19.64 2.40
CA GLY A 25 0.62 -20.64 1.81
C GLY A 25 -0.31 -21.25 2.85
N VAL A 26 -1.50 -21.70 2.43
CA VAL A 26 -2.39 -22.48 3.30
C VAL A 26 -1.90 -23.92 3.40
N ASN A 27 -1.86 -24.48 4.62
CA ASN A 27 -1.51 -25.88 4.85
C ASN A 27 -2.59 -26.85 4.33
N MET A 28 -3.86 -26.48 4.50
CA MET A 28 -5.03 -27.23 4.03
C MET A 28 -6.05 -26.28 3.42
N GLY A 29 -6.82 -26.79 2.44
CA GLY A 29 -7.83 -26.01 1.73
C GLY A 29 -7.28 -25.20 0.55
N ARG A 30 -8.01 -24.15 0.17
CA ARG A 30 -7.73 -23.32 -1.01
C ARG A 30 -8.30 -21.92 -0.85
N LEU A 31 -7.56 -20.93 -1.35
CA LEU A 31 -8.02 -19.56 -1.54
C LEU A 31 -8.29 -19.36 -3.03
N LEU A 32 -9.48 -18.90 -3.36
CA LEU A 32 -9.95 -18.80 -4.75
C LEU A 32 -10.26 -17.35 -5.10
N ILE A 33 -9.91 -16.96 -6.32
CA ILE A 33 -10.38 -15.74 -6.97
C ILE A 33 -11.00 -16.16 -8.29
N ASP A 34 -12.26 -15.77 -8.51
CA ASP A 34 -13.05 -16.19 -9.66
C ASP A 34 -12.99 -17.70 -9.91
N SER A 35 -13.08 -18.46 -8.81
CA SER A 35 -13.00 -19.93 -8.79
C SER A 35 -11.64 -20.53 -9.20
N LYS A 36 -10.61 -19.72 -9.44
CA LYS A 36 -9.23 -20.16 -9.67
C LYS A 36 -8.42 -20.08 -8.38
N ASP A 37 -7.64 -21.12 -8.11
CA ASP A 37 -6.76 -21.13 -6.95
C ASP A 37 -5.66 -20.09 -7.11
N ILE A 38 -5.49 -19.22 -6.11
CA ILE A 38 -4.50 -18.15 -6.18
C ILE A 38 -3.07 -18.69 -6.36
N ARG A 39 -2.79 -19.94 -5.96
CA ARG A 39 -1.49 -20.61 -6.16
C ARG A 39 -1.14 -20.80 -7.64
N SER A 40 -2.15 -20.89 -8.51
CA SER A 40 -1.97 -21.04 -9.95
C SER A 40 -1.69 -19.72 -10.68
N LEU A 41 -1.87 -18.57 -10.00
CA LEU A 41 -1.68 -17.25 -10.58
C LEU A 41 -0.22 -16.81 -10.48
N ASN A 42 0.23 -16.03 -11.48
CA ASN A 42 1.49 -15.29 -11.38
C ASN A 42 1.43 -14.33 -10.18
N LEU A 43 2.46 -14.35 -9.33
CA LEU A 43 2.45 -13.62 -8.06
C LEU A 43 2.43 -12.10 -8.27
N GLN A 44 3.18 -11.58 -9.23
CA GLN A 44 3.27 -10.16 -9.53
C GLN A 44 1.94 -9.63 -10.06
N SER A 45 1.35 -10.31 -11.05
CA SER A 45 0.05 -9.94 -11.63
C SER A 45 -1.11 -10.10 -10.64
N TYR A 46 -0.95 -11.01 -9.68
CA TYR A 46 -1.91 -11.18 -8.59
C TYR A 46 -1.84 -9.99 -7.62
N ARG A 47 -0.64 -9.64 -7.17
CA ARG A 47 -0.43 -8.54 -6.21
C ARG A 47 -0.71 -7.17 -6.81
N SER A 48 -0.54 -6.97 -8.12
CA SER A 48 -0.91 -5.70 -8.78
C SER A 48 -2.41 -5.41 -8.76
N GLN A 49 -3.25 -6.38 -8.41
CA GLN A 49 -4.70 -6.21 -8.25
C GLN A 49 -5.11 -5.97 -6.78
N ILE A 50 -4.15 -5.92 -5.86
CA ILE A 50 -4.39 -5.78 -4.43
C ILE A 50 -3.67 -4.52 -3.94
N ALA A 51 -4.42 -3.60 -3.35
CA ALA A 51 -3.88 -2.50 -2.56
C ALA A 51 -4.03 -2.85 -1.07
N VAL A 52 -2.96 -2.64 -0.30
CA VAL A 52 -2.94 -2.90 1.14
C VAL A 52 -2.49 -1.68 1.89
N VAL A 53 -3.24 -1.40 2.94
CA VAL A 53 -3.02 -0.33 3.90
C VAL A 53 -2.59 -1.00 5.19
N SER A 54 -1.37 -0.72 5.63
CA SER A 54 -0.83 -1.33 6.84
C SER A 54 -1.14 -0.48 8.07
N GLN A 55 -1.39 -1.13 9.21
CA GLN A 55 -1.56 -0.43 10.49
C GLN A 55 -0.31 0.39 10.87
N GLN A 56 0.88 -0.10 10.48
CA GLN A 56 2.15 0.60 10.57
C GLN A 56 2.77 0.66 9.16
N PRO A 57 2.57 1.75 8.41
CA PRO A 57 3.13 1.89 7.07
C PRO A 57 4.65 1.98 7.10
N VAL A 58 5.30 1.47 6.04
CA VAL A 58 6.76 1.54 5.87
C VAL A 58 7.08 2.44 4.69
N LEU A 59 7.88 3.48 4.95
CA LEU A 59 8.40 4.36 3.90
C LEU A 59 9.88 4.08 3.65
N PHE A 60 10.25 4.09 2.37
CA PHE A 60 11.64 4.01 1.96
C PHE A 60 12.35 5.32 2.25
N ASP A 61 13.68 5.25 2.43
CA ASP A 61 14.55 6.42 2.62
C ASP A 61 14.82 7.10 1.27
N ILE A 62 13.74 7.56 0.65
CA ILE A 62 13.66 8.21 -0.65
C ILE A 62 12.64 9.35 -0.56
N SER A 63 12.40 10.04 -1.66
CA SER A 63 11.45 11.14 -1.71
C SER A 63 10.01 10.73 -1.38
N ILE A 64 9.20 11.67 -0.90
CA ILE A 64 7.74 11.50 -0.78
C ILE A 64 7.14 11.21 -2.17
N ARG A 65 7.64 11.89 -3.20
CA ARG A 65 7.25 11.64 -4.60
C ARG A 65 7.50 10.19 -4.99
N GLU A 66 8.70 9.67 -4.74
CA GLU A 66 9.08 8.30 -5.09
C GLU A 66 8.30 7.28 -4.24
N ASN A 67 8.05 7.55 -2.96
CA ASN A 67 7.20 6.70 -2.12
C ASN A 67 5.75 6.65 -2.64
N ILE A 68 5.16 7.76 -3.09
CA ILE A 68 3.82 7.77 -3.71
C ILE A 68 3.86 7.03 -5.06
N ALA A 69 4.87 7.30 -5.88
CA ALA A 69 5.06 6.66 -7.18
C ALA A 69 5.22 5.13 -7.06
N TYR A 70 5.83 4.66 -5.98
CA TYR A 70 6.01 3.23 -5.69
C TYR A 70 4.69 2.44 -5.58
N GLY A 71 3.55 3.12 -5.38
CA GLY A 71 2.23 2.52 -5.47
C GLY A 71 1.92 1.91 -6.85
N ASP A 72 2.61 2.34 -7.90
CA ASP A 72 2.49 1.79 -9.26
C ASP A 72 3.87 1.50 -9.87
N ASN A 73 4.31 0.26 -9.72
CA ASN A 73 5.58 -0.22 -10.28
C ASN A 73 5.48 -0.65 -11.76
N SER A 74 4.34 -0.48 -12.41
CA SER A 74 4.16 -0.83 -13.83
C SER A 74 4.63 0.28 -14.77
N ARG A 75 4.70 1.52 -14.27
CA ARG A 75 5.11 2.70 -15.01
C ARG A 75 6.39 3.29 -14.41
N THR A 76 7.31 3.72 -15.27
CA THR A 76 8.58 4.35 -14.87
C THR A 76 8.44 5.86 -14.67
N ASP A 77 7.51 6.49 -15.39
CA ASP A 77 7.43 7.94 -15.50
C ASP A 77 6.07 8.46 -15.01
N ILE A 78 5.92 8.56 -13.69
CA ILE A 78 4.74 9.18 -13.07
C ILE A 78 4.97 10.70 -12.97
N SER A 79 4.07 11.44 -13.61
CA SER A 79 4.14 12.90 -13.67
C SER A 79 3.94 13.53 -12.30
N LEU A 80 4.57 14.68 -12.04
CA LEU A 80 4.39 15.40 -10.78
C LEU A 80 2.93 15.82 -10.54
N ASN A 81 2.19 16.14 -11.61
CA ASN A 81 0.77 16.50 -11.51
C ASN A 81 -0.08 15.34 -10.99
N GLU A 82 0.21 14.11 -11.43
CA GLU A 82 -0.47 12.90 -10.94
C GLU A 82 -0.15 12.66 -9.46
N ILE A 83 1.12 12.81 -9.06
CA ILE A 83 1.53 12.71 -7.65
C ILE A 83 0.82 13.74 -6.78
N ILE A 84 0.74 15.01 -7.22
CA ILE A 84 0.00 16.06 -6.52
C ILE A 84 -1.48 15.72 -6.42
N GLN A 85 -2.08 15.16 -7.46
CA GLN A 85 -3.48 14.79 -7.45
C GLN A 85 -3.76 13.67 -6.45
N VAL A 86 -2.95 12.61 -6.46
CA VAL A 86 -3.05 11.51 -5.48
C VAL A 86 -2.85 12.03 -4.06
N ALA A 87 -1.88 12.94 -3.86
CA ALA A 87 -1.64 13.58 -2.58
C ALA A 87 -2.85 14.41 -2.10
N LYS A 88 -3.60 15.05 -2.99
CA LYS A 88 -4.84 15.76 -2.65
C LYS A 88 -5.97 14.80 -2.32
N ASP A 89 -6.13 13.74 -3.11
CA ASP A 89 -7.17 12.73 -2.92
C ASP A 89 -7.00 11.99 -1.58
N ALA A 90 -5.75 11.77 -1.15
CA ALA A 90 -5.42 11.21 0.15
C ALA A 90 -5.43 12.25 1.31
N ASN A 91 -5.69 13.54 1.02
CA ASN A 91 -5.74 14.65 1.98
C ASN A 91 -4.39 14.96 2.68
N ILE A 92 -3.30 14.90 1.91
CA ILE A 92 -1.91 14.95 2.39
C ILE A 92 -1.15 16.15 1.83
N HIS A 93 -1.65 16.70 0.72
CA HIS A 93 -0.98 17.73 -0.03
C HIS A 93 -0.62 18.94 0.83
N ASP A 94 -1.59 19.46 1.60
CA ASP A 94 -1.39 20.64 2.43
C ASP A 94 -0.36 20.37 3.55
N PHE A 95 -0.34 19.16 4.11
CA PHE A 95 0.68 18.75 5.08
C PHE A 95 2.08 18.76 4.47
N ILE A 96 2.23 18.19 3.27
CA ILE A 96 3.52 18.21 2.54
C ILE A 96 3.99 19.65 2.29
N GLN A 97 3.07 20.57 1.96
CA GLN A 97 3.39 21.98 1.72
C GLN A 97 3.87 22.74 2.96
N LEU A 98 3.62 22.21 4.17
CA LEU A 98 4.07 22.82 5.43
C LEU A 98 5.43 22.32 5.90
N LEU A 99 5.99 21.28 5.26
CA LEU A 99 7.29 20.74 5.63
C LEU A 99 8.41 21.75 5.33
N PRO A 100 9.42 21.91 6.20
CA PRO A 100 10.44 22.96 6.06
C PRO A 100 11.26 22.90 4.75
N ASN A 101 11.24 21.78 4.03
CA ASN A 101 11.89 21.58 2.74
C ASN A 101 10.85 21.32 1.63
N VAL A 102 9.87 22.22 1.45
CA VAL A 102 8.76 22.11 0.47
C VAL A 102 9.20 22.08 -0.98
N SER A 103 10.37 22.65 -1.30
CA SER A 103 10.86 22.87 -2.68
C SER A 103 10.89 21.59 -3.51
N ASP A 104 10.81 20.47 -2.81
CA ASP A 104 11.00 19.18 -3.32
C ASP A 104 10.10 18.27 -2.49
N TYR A 105 9.17 17.55 -3.10
CA TYR A 105 8.64 16.30 -2.55
C TYR A 105 9.78 15.28 -2.20
N PHE A 106 11.04 15.69 -1.97
CA PHE A 106 12.28 14.90 -2.10
C PHE A 106 12.78 14.26 -0.80
N PHE A 107 12.29 14.65 0.38
CA PHE A 107 12.78 14.04 1.62
C PHE A 107 11.68 13.69 2.62
N CYS A 108 11.57 12.40 2.95
CA CYS A 108 10.80 11.90 4.08
C CYS A 108 11.59 12.14 5.38
N TYR A 109 11.50 13.35 5.95
CA TYR A 109 12.26 13.74 7.14
C TYR A 109 11.78 13.06 8.43
N ASP A 110 10.56 12.55 8.43
CA ASP A 110 9.95 11.95 9.61
C ASP A 110 8.98 10.85 9.21
N LYS A 111 9.40 9.58 9.39
CA LYS A 111 8.58 8.40 9.06
C LYS A 111 7.42 8.21 10.04
N GLU A 112 7.44 8.90 11.19
CA GLU A 112 6.40 8.80 12.21
C GLU A 112 5.27 9.82 12.00
N SER A 113 5.57 10.93 11.31
CA SER A 113 4.63 12.05 11.09
C SER A 113 3.83 11.96 9.79
N ILE A 114 4.18 11.04 8.87
CA ILE A 114 3.44 10.81 7.63
C ILE A 114 2.35 9.75 7.90
N ILE A 115 1.22 10.22 8.41
CA ILE A 115 0.01 9.41 8.58
C ILE A 115 -0.59 9.18 7.21
N PHE A 116 -0.39 8.05 6.51
CA PHE A 116 -1.21 7.76 5.32
C PHE A 116 -1.75 6.36 5.14
N LEU A 117 -2.87 6.44 4.41
CA LEU A 117 -4.02 5.58 4.21
C LEU A 117 -3.79 4.17 3.76
#